data_AF-A0A937QK46-F1
#
_entry.id   AF-A0A937QK46-F1
#
_cell.length_a   1.000
_cell.length_b   1.000
_cell.length_c   1.000
_cell.angle_alpha   90.00
_cell.angle_beta   90.00
_cell.angle_gamma   90.00
#
_symmetry.space_group_name_H-M   'P 1'
#
loop_
_entity.id
_entity.type
_entity.pdbx_description
1 polymer ?
#
loop_
_entity_poly.entity_id
_entity_poly.type
_entity_poly.pdbx_seq_one_letter_code
_entity_poly.pdbx_strand_id
1 'polypeptide(L)'
;MESLAFAVATRLKRSVWLCASFAERNHWSQRLRQLIEDKQISDQPIFIAEAQAEEIDQFVDAKAGHLFTAARYDGMDFDGDICRLVVMPSLPHACGAFERFVSENLADASFMNSRIFQRMKQALGRATRNDHDWAIYIFLRNSFSQYLTSAESFARFPSNVQAEIEFGVDVSARTLADIVKVINGFGSGKLAEIQFPQKPLSFPEIPDSDVSRVADKEIDFWNKLYVTHSFDQAAIAAETVASEFETDRQPGYSLFWRYLKSLASYLRYRVDKDPEGLTNAKNELTMVLSEPRQSAWFSRLNRLQQTLNLEAITDEADFEEFDCISASWNHLLNRNLRNHQKHQQFFDDLRDALTGNDHKQFCHTVKNLFRLLGWEAEIKEKQQGDTDVVATVSVDGRRCLLVVEGKPEMQEGKPIPLRYVNQVAGQLTRYKADSHFAKYDVAAVLVSKASQIDDAALPAAGNVAFLRQTSFKIAADLAIAAFQRYTSIRHRRGLLPKRSEALEALQMSPKILGLFAVCATKGTILGDEQVLSALKR
;
A
#
# COMPACT_ATOMS: atom_id res chain seq x y z
N MET A 1 24.49 -4.32 4.17
CA MET A 1 23.87 -4.85 5.40
C MET A 1 23.58 -6.35 5.34
N GLU A 2 22.97 -6.89 4.28
CA GLU A 2 22.67 -8.34 4.19
C GLU A 2 23.91 -9.22 4.34
N SER A 3 24.97 -8.94 3.57
CA SER A 3 26.25 -9.69 3.66
C SER A 3 26.90 -9.58 5.04
N LEU A 4 26.72 -8.44 5.72
CA LEU A 4 27.19 -8.25 7.09
C LEU A 4 26.42 -9.14 8.06
N ALA A 5 25.09 -9.17 7.97
CA ALA A 5 24.25 -10.01 8.82
C ALA A 5 24.61 -11.50 8.70
N PHE A 6 24.82 -11.99 7.47
CA PHE A 6 25.26 -13.37 7.24
C PHE A 6 26.68 -13.63 7.77
N ALA A 7 27.60 -12.69 7.60
CA ALA A 7 28.96 -12.82 8.15
C ALA A 7 28.95 -12.87 9.69
N VAL A 8 28.13 -12.05 10.34
CA VAL A 8 28.00 -12.02 11.80
C VAL A 8 27.30 -13.29 12.31
N ALA A 9 26.25 -13.74 11.63
CA ALA A 9 25.54 -14.98 11.96
C ALA A 9 26.47 -16.20 11.91
N THR A 10 27.20 -16.37 10.81
CA THR A 10 28.13 -17.50 10.64
C THR A 10 29.30 -17.47 11.63
N ARG A 11 29.73 -16.27 12.05
CA ARG A 11 30.78 -16.10 13.06
C ARG A 11 30.29 -16.42 14.47
N LEU A 12 29.10 -15.95 14.85
CA LEU A 12 28.51 -16.17 16.18
C LEU A 12 27.89 -17.57 16.32
N LYS A 13 27.75 -18.32 15.22
CA LYS A 13 27.21 -19.69 15.13
C LYS A 13 25.75 -19.86 15.55
N ARG A 14 25.18 -18.92 16.32
CA ARG A 14 23.77 -18.89 16.72
C ARG A 14 23.14 -17.57 16.33
N SER A 15 21.98 -17.63 15.68
CA SER A 15 21.20 -16.43 15.37
C SER A 15 19.72 -16.72 15.22
N VAL A 16 18.89 -15.76 15.59
CA VAL A 16 17.43 -15.80 15.40
C VAL A 16 17.04 -14.76 14.34
N TRP A 17 16.28 -15.19 13.34
CA TRP A 17 15.78 -14.37 12.25
C TRP A 17 14.26 -14.20 12.38
N LEU A 18 13.84 -13.01 12.81
CA LEU A 18 12.42 -12.69 13.02
C LEU A 18 11.82 -12.08 11.76
N CYS A 19 11.19 -12.91 10.92
CA CYS A 19 10.65 -12.50 9.63
C CYS A 19 9.15 -12.12 9.75
N ALA A 20 8.72 -11.11 9.00
CA ALA A 20 7.34 -10.61 9.04
C ALA A 20 6.33 -11.56 8.37
N SER A 21 6.80 -12.51 7.57
CA SER A 21 5.95 -13.46 6.84
C SER A 21 6.67 -14.78 6.51
N PHE A 22 5.89 -15.81 6.17
CA PHE A 22 6.40 -17.10 5.69
C PHE A 22 7.25 -16.97 4.43
N ALA A 23 6.83 -16.13 3.48
CA ALA A 23 7.59 -15.90 2.25
C ALA A 23 8.96 -15.28 2.54
N GLU A 24 9.02 -14.33 3.47
CA GLU A 24 10.27 -13.72 3.90
C GLU A 24 11.17 -14.72 4.67
N ARG A 25 10.59 -15.49 5.60
CA ARG A 25 11.28 -16.58 6.32
C ARG A 25 11.95 -17.56 5.36
N ASN A 26 11.20 -18.03 4.36
CA ASN A 26 11.70 -18.99 3.37
C ASN A 26 12.79 -18.36 2.49
N HIS A 27 12.63 -17.09 2.10
CA HIS A 27 13.65 -16.38 1.33
C HIS A 27 14.98 -16.29 2.08
N TRP A 28 14.96 -15.82 3.33
CA TRP A 28 16.20 -15.62 4.10
C TRP A 28 16.85 -16.92 4.55
N SER A 29 16.06 -17.92 4.93
CA SER A 29 16.60 -19.25 5.30
C SER A 29 17.29 -19.91 4.11
N GLN A 30 16.71 -19.84 2.90
CA GLN A 30 17.36 -20.34 1.69
C GLN A 30 18.66 -19.60 1.38
N ARG A 31 18.67 -18.27 1.51
CA ARG A 31 19.88 -17.47 1.26
C ARG A 31 21.01 -17.79 2.24
N LEU A 32 20.73 -17.95 3.53
CA LEU A 32 21.75 -18.33 4.50
C LEU A 32 22.22 -19.77 4.28
N ARG A 33 21.30 -20.70 3.97
CA ARG A 33 21.63 -22.09 3.63
C ARG A 33 22.62 -22.16 2.47
N GLN A 34 22.33 -21.47 1.37
CA GLN A 34 23.23 -21.41 0.23
C GLN A 34 24.62 -20.87 0.62
N LEU A 35 24.67 -19.81 1.44
CA LEU A 35 25.95 -19.24 1.89
C LEU A 35 26.74 -20.18 2.82
N ILE A 36 26.06 -20.97 3.64
CA ILE A 36 26.66 -22.01 4.50
C ILE A 36 27.23 -23.14 3.64
N GLU A 37 26.48 -23.59 2.63
CA GLU A 37 26.90 -24.61 1.66
C GLU A 37 28.10 -24.14 0.83
N ASP A 38 28.04 -22.93 0.27
CA ASP A 38 29.12 -22.31 -0.51
C ASP A 38 30.42 -22.19 0.30
N LYS A 39 30.30 -21.93 1.61
CA LYS A 39 31.44 -21.84 2.54
C LYS A 39 31.84 -23.17 3.18
N GLN A 40 31.16 -24.26 2.83
CA GLN A 40 31.40 -25.60 3.39
C GLN A 40 31.32 -25.66 4.92
N ILE A 41 30.41 -24.88 5.52
CA ILE A 41 30.17 -24.88 6.96
C ILE A 41 29.20 -26.02 7.30
N SER A 42 29.66 -27.04 8.04
CA SER A 42 28.85 -28.23 8.35
C SER A 42 28.26 -28.25 9.76
N ASP A 43 28.68 -27.34 10.66
CA ASP A 43 28.31 -27.34 12.07
C ASP A 43 27.17 -26.38 12.44
N GLN A 44 26.50 -25.77 11.45
CA GLN A 44 25.48 -24.72 11.67
C GLN A 44 24.16 -25.07 10.97
N PRO A 45 23.28 -25.88 11.59
CA PRO A 45 21.98 -26.25 11.02
C PRO A 45 21.03 -25.05 10.90
N ILE A 46 20.10 -25.14 9.94
CA ILE A 46 19.01 -24.17 9.76
C ILE A 46 17.73 -24.76 10.35
N PHE A 47 17.16 -24.09 11.35
CA PHE A 47 15.89 -24.43 11.97
C PHE A 47 14.80 -23.48 11.44
N ILE A 48 13.69 -24.05 10.95
CA ILE A 48 12.57 -23.28 10.41
C ILE A 48 11.39 -23.53 11.33
N ALA A 49 11.05 -22.54 12.17
CA ALA A 49 9.95 -22.69 13.10
C ALA A 49 8.62 -22.77 12.35
N GLU A 50 7.91 -23.89 12.54
CA GLU A 50 6.52 -24.06 12.14
C GLU A 50 5.59 -23.86 13.36
N ALA A 51 4.28 -24.06 13.18
CA ALA A 51 3.27 -23.71 14.19
C ALA A 51 3.40 -24.49 15.51
N GLN A 52 4.01 -25.69 15.50
CA GLN A 52 4.06 -26.62 16.65
C GLN A 52 5.31 -26.47 17.53
N ALA A 53 6.18 -25.50 17.26
CA ALA A 53 7.32 -25.08 18.09
C ALA A 53 8.48 -26.09 18.31
N GLU A 54 8.42 -27.32 17.79
CA GLU A 54 9.49 -28.32 17.95
C GLU A 54 10.87 -27.82 17.45
N GLU A 55 10.92 -27.05 16.36
CA GLU A 55 12.19 -26.54 15.84
C GLU A 55 12.82 -25.45 16.72
N ILE A 56 12.01 -24.80 17.56
CA ILE A 56 12.51 -23.83 18.54
C ILE A 56 13.25 -24.58 19.64
N ASP A 57 12.67 -25.67 20.15
CA ASP A 57 13.30 -26.52 21.17
C ASP A 57 14.59 -27.15 20.63
N GLN A 58 14.57 -27.66 19.40
CA GLN A 58 15.78 -28.16 18.72
C GLN A 58 16.87 -27.09 18.59
N PHE A 59 16.51 -25.84 18.32
CA PHE A 59 17.46 -24.74 18.26
C PHE A 59 18.02 -24.38 19.64
N VAL A 60 17.20 -24.41 20.69
CA VAL A 60 17.60 -24.15 22.07
C VAL A 60 18.65 -25.17 22.53
N ASP A 61 18.40 -26.46 22.24
CA ASP A 61 19.28 -27.58 22.59
C ASP A 61 20.55 -27.65 21.72
N ALA A 62 20.54 -27.02 20.55
CA ALA A 62 21.67 -27.04 19.64
C ALA A 62 22.83 -26.12 20.09
N LYS A 63 24.07 -26.60 19.96
CA LYS A 63 25.28 -25.82 20.21
C LYS A 63 25.53 -24.71 19.17
N ALA A 64 24.92 -24.85 17.99
CA ALA A 64 25.03 -23.94 16.86
C ALA A 64 23.81 -24.12 15.95
N GLY A 65 23.50 -23.10 15.17
CA GLY A 65 22.44 -23.10 14.17
C GLY A 65 21.70 -21.78 14.08
N HIS A 66 20.80 -21.67 13.10
CA HIS A 66 20.08 -20.44 12.83
C HIS A 66 18.58 -20.70 12.78
N LEU A 67 17.84 -20.07 13.68
CA LEU A 67 16.39 -20.17 13.76
C LEU A 67 15.72 -19.11 12.91
N PHE A 68 14.75 -19.51 12.09
CA PHE A 68 13.93 -18.62 11.27
C PHE A 68 12.47 -18.73 11.69
N THR A 69 11.86 -17.59 12.06
CA THR A 69 10.46 -17.52 12.45
C THR A 69 9.68 -16.62 11.50
N ALA A 70 8.38 -16.90 11.33
CA ALA A 70 7.47 -16.09 10.52
C ALA A 70 6.34 -15.54 11.38
N ALA A 71 6.14 -14.22 11.39
CA ALA A 71 5.03 -13.55 12.10
C ALA A 71 4.94 -13.87 13.61
N ARG A 72 5.96 -14.53 14.17
CA ARG A 72 6.02 -14.96 15.57
C ARG A 72 7.05 -14.11 16.28
N TYR A 73 6.54 -13.09 16.95
CA TYR A 73 7.30 -12.22 17.83
C TYR A 73 7.00 -12.51 19.30
N ASP A 74 6.18 -13.55 19.57
CA ASP A 74 5.79 -13.98 20.92
C ASP A 74 6.05 -15.46 21.26
N GLY A 75 6.13 -15.75 22.57
CA GLY A 75 6.23 -17.09 23.13
C GLY A 75 7.52 -17.85 22.82
N MET A 76 8.67 -17.15 22.78
CA MET A 76 10.01 -17.75 22.58
C MET A 76 11.06 -16.99 23.40
N ASP A 77 11.88 -17.69 24.16
CA ASP A 77 12.87 -17.08 25.04
C ASP A 77 14.28 -17.57 24.71
N PHE A 78 15.22 -16.65 24.54
CA PHE A 78 16.57 -16.97 24.07
C PHE A 78 17.63 -16.28 24.94
N ASP A 79 17.56 -16.51 26.25
CA ASP A 79 18.43 -15.88 27.23
C ASP A 79 19.88 -16.38 27.18
N GLY A 80 20.82 -15.53 27.65
CA GLY A 80 22.22 -15.89 27.79
C GLY A 80 22.88 -16.32 26.48
N ASP A 81 23.56 -17.46 26.49
CA ASP A 81 24.30 -17.97 25.33
C ASP A 81 23.40 -18.71 24.32
N ILE A 82 22.07 -18.68 24.51
CA ILE A 82 21.12 -19.23 23.55
C ILE A 82 21.12 -18.42 22.26
N CYS A 83 21.08 -17.09 22.34
CA CYS A 83 21.15 -16.25 21.15
C CYS A 83 21.79 -14.88 21.41
N ARG A 84 22.94 -14.63 20.78
CA ARG A 84 23.64 -13.34 20.80
C ARG A 84 23.40 -12.46 19.57
N LEU A 85 22.64 -12.96 18.59
CA LEU A 85 22.33 -12.24 17.34
C LEU A 85 20.86 -12.39 16.96
N VAL A 86 20.15 -11.28 16.96
CA VAL A 86 18.80 -11.20 16.40
C VAL A 86 18.85 -10.39 15.11
N VAL A 87 18.38 -11.00 14.01
CA VAL A 87 18.26 -10.34 12.71
C VAL A 87 16.78 -10.11 12.42
N MET A 88 16.44 -8.88 12.06
CA MET A 88 15.08 -8.51 11.67
C MET A 88 15.09 -8.00 10.22
N PRO A 89 14.65 -8.83 9.27
CA PRO A 89 14.70 -8.44 7.87
C PRO A 89 13.74 -7.34 7.46
N SER A 90 12.55 -7.27 8.04
CA SER A 90 11.56 -6.23 7.77
C SER A 90 10.75 -5.86 9.01
N LEU A 91 10.23 -4.63 9.02
CA LEU A 91 9.40 -4.13 10.11
C LEU A 91 8.13 -5.01 10.21
N PRO A 92 7.70 -5.42 11.43
CA PRO A 92 6.59 -6.36 11.61
C PRO A 92 5.21 -5.68 11.46
N HIS A 93 4.97 -5.14 10.26
CA HIS A 93 3.86 -4.24 9.96
C HIS A 93 2.52 -4.96 10.07
N ALA A 94 2.23 -5.95 9.22
CA ALA A 94 0.93 -6.64 9.17
C ALA A 94 1.09 -8.16 9.09
N CYS A 95 1.23 -8.78 10.26
CA CYS A 95 1.60 -10.19 10.38
C CYS A 95 0.39 -11.14 10.29
N GLY A 96 -0.82 -10.65 10.60
CA GLY A 96 -2.09 -11.39 10.49
C GLY A 96 -3.02 -10.88 9.38
N ALA A 97 -4.02 -11.70 9.00
CA ALA A 97 -5.01 -11.31 7.98
C ALA A 97 -5.81 -10.06 8.36
N PHE A 98 -6.20 -9.96 9.64
CA PHE A 98 -6.90 -8.81 10.16
C PHE A 98 -6.05 -7.54 10.13
N GLU A 99 -4.79 -7.60 10.57
CA GLU A 99 -3.89 -6.45 10.52
C GLU A 99 -3.59 -6.00 9.09
N ARG A 100 -3.51 -6.96 8.15
CA ARG A 100 -3.41 -6.63 6.72
C ARG A 100 -4.65 -5.90 6.25
N PHE A 101 -5.84 -6.36 6.64
CA PHE A 101 -7.08 -5.65 6.37
C PHE A 101 -7.03 -4.22 6.92
N VAL A 102 -6.68 -4.03 8.20
CA VAL A 102 -6.60 -2.69 8.82
C VAL A 102 -5.59 -1.78 8.09
N SER A 103 -4.38 -2.29 7.80
CA SER A 103 -3.32 -1.55 7.11
C SER A 103 -3.71 -1.19 5.66
N GLU A 104 -4.28 -2.15 4.92
CA GLU A 104 -4.61 -2.00 3.49
C GLU A 104 -5.96 -1.34 3.23
N ASN A 105 -6.85 -1.28 4.23
CA ASN A 105 -8.21 -0.81 4.03
C ASN A 105 -8.58 0.31 4.98
N LEU A 106 -8.20 0.31 6.25
CA LEU A 106 -8.67 1.33 7.21
C LEU A 106 -7.71 2.51 7.38
N ALA A 107 -6.46 2.39 6.91
CA ALA A 107 -5.43 3.43 7.04
C ALA A 107 -5.21 3.89 8.50
N ASP A 108 -5.45 3.01 9.48
CA ASP A 108 -5.34 3.35 10.90
C ASP A 108 -3.90 3.20 11.40
N ALA A 109 -3.16 4.31 11.34
CA ALA A 109 -1.77 4.34 11.78
C ALA A 109 -1.58 4.13 13.28
N SER A 110 -2.50 4.60 14.11
CA SER A 110 -2.37 4.48 15.56
C SER A 110 -2.51 3.02 16.00
N PHE A 111 -3.47 2.29 15.40
CA PHE A 111 -3.64 0.86 15.62
C PHE A 111 -2.37 0.08 15.22
N MET A 112 -1.89 0.31 14.00
CA MET A 112 -0.73 -0.40 13.45
C MET A 112 0.56 -0.06 14.20
N ASN A 113 0.78 1.22 14.53
CA ASN A 113 1.96 1.67 15.27
C ASN A 113 2.04 1.03 16.66
N SER A 114 0.90 0.90 17.36
CA SER A 114 0.84 0.26 18.66
C SER A 114 1.22 -1.23 18.58
N ARG A 115 0.75 -1.95 17.56
CA ARG A 115 1.09 -3.36 17.34
C ARG A 115 2.55 -3.55 16.95
N ILE A 116 3.07 -2.73 16.03
CA ILE A 116 4.48 -2.75 15.64
C ILE A 116 5.34 -2.47 16.87
N PHE A 117 4.98 -1.46 17.67
CA PHE A 117 5.74 -1.10 18.86
C PHE A 117 5.79 -2.24 19.88
N GLN A 118 4.67 -2.89 20.17
CA GLN A 118 4.62 -4.05 21.07
C GLN A 118 5.49 -5.20 20.54
N ARG A 119 5.45 -5.50 19.24
CA ARG A 119 6.33 -6.50 18.63
C ARG A 119 7.80 -6.12 18.68
N MET A 120 8.12 -4.84 18.48
CA MET A 120 9.49 -4.34 18.61
C MET A 120 9.98 -4.48 20.05
N LYS A 121 9.18 -4.10 21.06
CA LYS A 121 9.52 -4.35 22.47
C LYS A 121 9.76 -5.82 22.74
N GLN A 122 8.85 -6.68 22.30
CA GLN A 122 8.97 -8.12 22.47
C GLN A 122 10.22 -8.67 21.78
N ALA A 123 10.52 -8.23 20.56
CA ALA A 123 11.73 -8.64 19.84
C ALA A 123 13.02 -8.20 20.57
N LEU A 124 13.06 -6.96 21.05
CA LEU A 124 14.19 -6.39 21.78
C LEU A 124 14.37 -7.02 23.17
N GLY A 125 13.30 -7.49 23.81
CA GLY A 125 13.37 -8.11 25.14
C GLY A 125 13.67 -9.62 25.14
N ARG A 126 13.79 -10.27 23.98
CA ARG A 126 13.92 -11.75 23.88
C ARG A 126 15.32 -12.29 24.09
N ALA A 127 16.34 -11.50 23.79
CA ALA A 127 17.74 -11.92 23.87
C ALA A 127 18.52 -11.19 24.98
N THR A 128 17.82 -10.37 25.78
CA THR A 128 18.41 -9.61 26.89
C THR A 128 17.38 -9.52 28.03
N ARG A 129 17.48 -10.44 29.01
CA ARG A 129 16.57 -10.47 30.18
C ARG A 129 17.19 -9.96 31.48
N ASN A 130 18.51 -10.04 31.59
CA ASN A 130 19.23 -9.73 32.81
C ASN A 130 20.26 -8.62 32.54
N ASP A 131 20.63 -7.83 33.55
CA ASP A 131 21.57 -6.69 33.42
C ASP A 131 22.99 -7.09 32.92
N HIS A 132 23.28 -8.38 32.87
CA HIS A 132 24.56 -8.95 32.44
C HIS A 132 24.46 -9.65 31.07
N ASP A 133 23.27 -9.68 30.48
CA ASP A 133 22.97 -10.32 29.21
C ASP A 133 23.12 -9.33 28.05
N TRP A 134 23.54 -9.81 26.88
CA TRP A 134 23.74 -8.96 25.71
C TRP A 134 23.35 -9.66 24.42
N ALA A 135 22.85 -8.88 23.48
CA ALA A 135 22.59 -9.34 22.12
C ALA A 135 22.84 -8.22 21.12
N ILE A 136 23.23 -8.62 19.91
CA ILE A 136 23.38 -7.72 18.77
C ILE A 136 22.10 -7.82 17.94
N TYR A 137 21.48 -6.67 17.68
CA TYR A 137 20.32 -6.56 16.80
C TYR A 137 20.75 -5.98 15.45
N ILE A 138 20.43 -6.68 14.36
CA ILE A 138 20.68 -6.20 12.99
C ILE A 138 19.36 -6.03 12.25
N PHE A 139 19.06 -4.80 11.88
CA PHE A 139 17.90 -4.42 11.06
C PHE A 139 18.31 -4.28 9.58
N LEU A 140 17.66 -5.00 8.67
CA LEU A 140 18.12 -5.05 7.26
C LEU A 140 17.54 -3.96 6.35
N ARG A 141 16.59 -3.15 6.84
CA ARG A 141 15.85 -2.17 6.01
C ARG A 141 15.82 -0.79 6.67
N ASN A 142 15.89 0.25 5.84
CA ASN A 142 15.86 1.64 6.31
C ASN A 142 14.55 2.02 7.01
N SER A 143 13.46 1.28 6.75
CA SER A 143 12.18 1.46 7.44
C SER A 143 12.30 1.30 8.96
N PHE A 144 13.26 0.51 9.46
CA PHE A 144 13.52 0.41 10.90
C PHE A 144 14.11 1.70 11.46
N SER A 145 15.11 2.29 10.81
CA SER A 145 15.68 3.56 11.25
C SER A 145 14.59 4.63 11.29
N GLN A 146 13.81 4.77 10.21
CA GLN A 146 12.71 5.74 10.14
C GLN A 146 11.68 5.54 11.25
N TYR A 147 11.34 4.29 11.56
CA TYR A 147 10.37 3.97 12.61
C TYR A 147 10.94 4.23 14.00
N LEU A 148 12.13 3.67 14.30
CA LEU A 148 12.77 3.75 15.61
C LEU A 148 13.15 5.17 16.00
N THR A 149 13.48 6.04 15.05
CA THR A 149 13.80 7.46 15.30
C THR A 149 12.61 8.39 15.10
N SER A 150 11.40 7.88 14.85
CA SER A 150 10.21 8.73 14.76
C SER A 150 9.87 9.33 16.11
N ALA A 151 9.47 10.61 16.16
CA ALA A 151 9.12 11.28 17.42
C ALA A 151 8.01 10.52 18.19
N GLU A 152 7.09 9.89 17.47
CA GLU A 152 5.99 9.09 18.05
C GLU A 152 6.47 7.78 18.69
N SER A 153 7.41 7.06 18.08
CA SER A 153 7.84 5.74 18.58
C SER A 153 9.05 5.84 19.51
N PHE A 154 10.00 6.72 19.20
CA PHE A 154 11.26 6.88 19.93
C PHE A 154 11.03 7.26 21.40
N ALA A 155 10.13 8.24 21.63
CA ALA A 155 9.78 8.71 22.97
C ALA A 155 9.16 7.61 23.86
N ARG A 156 8.70 6.50 23.27
CA ARG A 156 8.08 5.38 23.99
C ARG A 156 9.08 4.36 24.50
N PHE A 157 10.32 4.35 23.98
CA PHE A 157 11.36 3.47 24.49
C PHE A 157 11.97 4.02 25.78
N PRO A 158 12.48 3.16 26.67
CA PRO A 158 13.24 3.61 27.84
C PRO A 158 14.51 4.38 27.43
N SER A 159 14.98 5.26 28.32
CA SER A 159 16.11 6.16 28.07
C SER A 159 17.40 5.47 27.60
N ASN A 160 17.71 4.29 28.13
CA ASN A 160 18.87 3.49 27.72
C ASN A 160 18.71 2.97 26.29
N VAL A 161 17.55 2.38 25.97
CA VAL A 161 17.24 1.87 24.62
C VAL A 161 17.22 3.02 23.60
N GLN A 162 16.74 4.20 23.97
CA GLN A 162 16.83 5.40 23.13
C GLN A 162 18.28 5.73 22.74
N ALA A 163 19.20 5.74 23.72
CA ALA A 163 20.60 6.01 23.45
C ALA A 163 21.26 4.90 22.61
N GLU A 164 20.89 3.64 22.84
CA GLU A 164 21.35 2.49 22.03
C GLU A 164 20.86 2.56 20.58
N ILE A 165 19.61 3.00 20.36
CA ILE A 165 19.05 3.25 19.02
C ILE A 165 19.84 4.37 18.32
N GLU A 166 20.06 5.51 19.00
CA GLU A 166 20.84 6.63 18.44
C GLU A 166 22.26 6.19 18.08
N PHE A 167 22.92 5.43 18.96
CA PHE A 167 24.23 4.85 18.71
C PHE A 167 24.22 3.92 17.49
N GLY A 168 23.21 3.04 17.39
CA GLY A 168 23.06 2.14 16.24
C GLY A 168 22.84 2.87 14.91
N VAL A 169 22.07 3.97 14.93
CA VAL A 169 21.85 4.82 13.75
C VAL A 169 23.15 5.50 13.33
N ASP A 170 23.91 6.07 14.26
CA ASP A 170 25.22 6.67 13.96
C ASP A 170 26.20 5.63 13.39
N VAL A 171 26.30 4.45 14.02
CA VAL A 171 27.13 3.35 13.55
C VAL A 171 26.73 2.91 12.13
N SER A 172 25.44 2.88 11.82
CA SER A 172 24.95 2.47 10.50
C SER A 172 25.35 3.41 9.36
N ALA A 173 25.73 4.66 9.67
CA ALA A 173 26.23 5.64 8.70
C ALA A 173 27.74 5.53 8.43
N ARG A 174 28.47 4.71 9.22
CA ARG A 174 29.93 4.53 9.10
C ARG A 174 30.31 3.51 8.04
N THR A 175 31.61 3.33 7.81
CA THR A 175 32.10 2.32 6.85
C THR A 175 31.84 0.89 7.35
N LEU A 176 31.80 -0.09 6.45
CA LEU A 176 31.64 -1.50 6.83
C LEU A 176 32.73 -1.98 7.79
N ALA A 177 33.97 -1.49 7.64
CA ALA A 177 35.07 -1.85 8.53
C ALA A 177 34.82 -1.34 9.96
N ASP A 178 34.31 -0.11 10.09
CA ASP A 178 33.98 0.47 11.39
C ASP A 178 32.81 -0.25 12.06
N ILE A 179 31.78 -0.62 11.29
CA ILE A 179 30.64 -1.40 11.81
C ILE A 179 31.13 -2.75 12.35
N VAL A 180 32.00 -3.44 11.60
CA VAL A 180 32.60 -4.71 12.05
C VAL A 180 33.44 -4.51 13.32
N LYS A 181 34.21 -3.43 13.42
CA LYS A 181 34.96 -3.07 14.63
C LYS A 181 34.03 -2.87 15.84
N VAL A 182 32.91 -2.17 15.67
CA VAL A 182 31.90 -1.96 16.71
C VAL A 182 31.29 -3.29 17.15
N ILE A 183 30.85 -4.12 16.21
CA ILE A 183 30.26 -5.45 16.49
C ILE A 183 31.24 -6.33 17.27
N ASN A 184 32.53 -6.34 16.88
CA ASN A 184 33.55 -7.13 17.55
C ASN A 184 33.89 -6.58 18.95
N GLY A 185 33.98 -5.25 19.08
CA GLY A 185 34.21 -4.60 20.36
C GLY A 185 33.05 -4.87 21.34
N PHE A 186 31.81 -4.79 20.88
CA PHE A 186 30.62 -5.08 21.66
C PHE A 186 30.62 -6.54 22.15
N GLY A 187 30.79 -7.49 21.23
CA GLY A 187 30.82 -8.92 21.58
C GLY A 187 32.03 -9.34 22.45
N SER A 188 33.05 -8.48 22.58
CA SER A 188 34.20 -8.69 23.47
C SER A 188 34.13 -7.90 24.78
N GLY A 189 33.01 -7.20 25.04
CA GLY A 189 32.82 -6.37 26.24
C GLY A 189 33.61 -5.06 26.25
N LYS A 190 34.22 -4.65 25.13
CA LYS A 190 35.03 -3.42 25.00
C LYS A 190 34.16 -2.18 24.77
N LEU A 191 33.16 -1.99 25.62
CA LEU A 191 32.09 -0.99 25.44
C LEU A 191 32.64 0.45 25.38
N ALA A 192 33.63 0.78 26.22
CA ALA A 192 34.24 2.10 26.22
C ALA A 192 35.03 2.40 24.92
N GLU A 193 35.73 1.41 24.36
CA GLU A 193 36.52 1.57 23.13
C GLU A 193 35.63 1.87 21.90
N ILE A 194 34.39 1.36 21.92
CA ILE A 194 33.41 1.59 20.87
C ILE A 194 32.46 2.75 21.17
N GLN A 195 32.63 3.42 22.31
CA GLN A 195 31.77 4.51 22.79
C GLN A 195 30.30 4.10 22.94
N PHE A 196 30.05 2.86 23.37
CA PHE A 196 28.70 2.38 23.61
C PHE A 196 28.06 3.19 24.75
N PRO A 197 26.81 3.67 24.60
CA PRO A 197 26.17 4.53 25.58
C PRO A 197 25.92 3.78 26.90
N GLN A 198 26.16 4.45 28.02
CA GLN A 198 25.77 3.99 29.36
C GLN A 198 24.83 4.99 29.99
N LYS A 199 23.55 4.90 29.60
CA LYS A 199 22.49 5.77 30.12
C LYS A 199 21.65 4.97 31.12
N PRO A 200 21.38 5.49 32.34
CA PRO A 200 20.54 4.81 33.31
C PRO A 200 19.15 4.54 32.75
N LEU A 201 18.56 3.41 33.14
CA LEU A 201 17.19 3.04 32.79
C LEU A 201 16.20 4.01 33.43
N SER A 202 15.38 4.63 32.59
CA SER A 202 14.23 5.45 32.97
C SER A 202 13.12 5.18 31.97
N PHE A 203 11.96 4.80 32.47
CA PHE A 203 10.78 4.58 31.64
C PHE A 203 10.07 5.92 31.42
N PRO A 204 9.61 6.21 30.19
CA PRO A 204 8.81 7.40 29.94
C PRO A 204 7.46 7.28 30.66
N GLU A 205 6.96 8.40 31.20
CA GLU A 205 5.59 8.51 31.75
C GLU A 205 4.58 8.45 30.61
N ILE A 206 4.26 7.24 30.16
CA ILE A 206 3.26 7.02 29.12
C ILE A 206 2.14 6.22 29.77
N PRO A 207 0.87 6.68 29.68
CA PRO A 207 -0.24 5.87 30.15
C PRO A 207 -0.23 4.54 29.43
N ASP A 208 -0.35 3.45 30.17
CA ASP A 208 -0.51 2.12 29.59
C ASP A 208 -1.65 2.17 28.57
N SER A 209 -1.31 2.05 27.29
CA SER A 209 -2.30 1.76 26.27
C SER A 209 -2.71 0.32 26.50
N ASP A 210 -3.69 0.12 27.37
CA ASP A 210 -4.17 -1.20 27.75
C ASP A 210 -4.95 -1.79 26.57
N VAL A 211 -4.21 -2.36 25.60
CA VAL A 211 -4.77 -3.05 24.42
C VAL A 211 -5.69 -4.19 24.87
N SER A 212 -5.58 -4.65 26.11
CA SER A 212 -6.47 -5.65 26.73
C SER A 212 -7.89 -5.14 27.00
N ARG A 213 -8.09 -3.82 27.17
CA ARG A 213 -9.38 -3.25 27.63
C ARG A 213 -10.54 -3.45 26.65
N VAL A 214 -10.23 -3.60 25.36
CA VAL A 214 -11.24 -3.66 24.29
C VAL A 214 -11.42 -5.08 23.75
N ALA A 215 -10.42 -5.96 23.87
CA ALA A 215 -10.43 -7.30 23.28
C ALA A 215 -11.64 -8.14 23.70
N ASP A 216 -12.00 -8.13 24.99
CA ASP A 216 -13.16 -8.85 25.49
C ASP A 216 -14.47 -8.34 24.87
N LYS A 217 -14.55 -7.02 24.64
CA LYS A 217 -15.71 -6.36 24.00
C LYS A 217 -15.79 -6.69 22.51
N GLU A 218 -14.64 -6.81 21.82
CA GLU A 218 -14.59 -7.25 20.43
C GLU A 218 -15.09 -8.70 20.29
N ILE A 219 -14.67 -9.59 21.20
CA ILE A 219 -15.11 -10.99 21.23
C ILE A 219 -16.60 -11.08 21.54
N ASP A 220 -17.07 -10.32 22.52
CA ASP A 220 -18.48 -10.25 22.90
C ASP A 220 -19.37 -9.81 21.73
N PHE A 221 -18.93 -8.83 20.93
CA PHE A 221 -19.62 -8.48 19.69
C PHE A 221 -19.79 -9.67 18.75
N TRP A 222 -18.70 -10.40 18.45
CA TRP A 222 -18.75 -11.51 17.50
C TRP A 222 -19.63 -12.66 18.00
N ASN A 223 -19.57 -12.95 19.31
CA ASN A 223 -20.46 -13.92 19.94
C ASN A 223 -21.93 -13.50 19.79
N LYS A 224 -22.25 -12.24 20.08
CA LYS A 224 -23.62 -11.72 19.94
C LYS A 224 -24.12 -11.74 18.50
N LEU A 225 -23.25 -11.39 17.55
CA LEU A 225 -23.60 -11.32 16.13
C LEU A 225 -23.83 -12.72 15.51
N TYR A 226 -22.93 -13.67 15.75
CA TYR A 226 -22.91 -14.94 15.04
C TYR A 226 -23.35 -16.16 15.85
N VAL A 227 -23.19 -16.13 17.18
CA VAL A 227 -23.53 -17.29 18.03
C VAL A 227 -24.94 -17.15 18.57
N THR A 228 -25.23 -16.03 19.25
CA THR A 228 -26.53 -15.84 19.92
C THR A 228 -27.56 -15.16 19.02
N HIS A 229 -27.14 -14.58 17.89
CA HIS A 229 -27.99 -13.78 17.00
C HIS A 229 -28.71 -12.63 17.74
N SER A 230 -28.09 -12.07 18.78
CA SER A 230 -28.61 -10.93 19.54
C SER A 230 -28.14 -9.63 18.89
N PHE A 231 -28.73 -9.29 17.74
CA PHE A 231 -28.24 -8.22 16.86
C PHE A 231 -28.30 -6.82 17.49
N ASP A 232 -29.29 -6.55 18.35
CA ASP A 232 -29.38 -5.34 19.14
C ASP A 232 -28.20 -5.21 20.12
N GLN A 233 -27.90 -6.29 20.85
CA GLN A 233 -26.78 -6.34 21.79
C GLN A 233 -25.44 -6.28 21.07
N ALA A 234 -25.34 -6.88 19.88
CA ALA A 234 -24.16 -6.75 19.03
C ALA A 234 -23.96 -5.28 18.60
N ALA A 235 -25.02 -4.57 18.19
CA ALA A 235 -24.90 -3.15 17.85
C ALA A 235 -24.38 -2.30 19.02
N ILE A 236 -24.84 -2.56 20.25
CA ILE A 236 -24.36 -1.88 21.48
C ILE A 236 -22.89 -2.20 21.77
N ALA A 237 -22.49 -3.47 21.62
CA ALA A 237 -21.10 -3.88 21.79
C ALA A 237 -20.18 -3.17 20.78
N ALA A 238 -20.58 -3.10 19.51
CA ALA A 238 -19.84 -2.40 18.46
C ALA A 238 -19.71 -0.90 18.73
N GLU A 239 -20.76 -0.24 19.22
CA GLU A 239 -20.72 1.17 19.62
C GLU A 239 -19.74 1.44 20.77
N THR A 240 -19.75 0.55 21.77
CA THR A 240 -18.84 0.63 22.91
C THR A 240 -17.41 0.54 22.42
N VAL A 241 -17.10 -0.45 21.56
CA VAL A 241 -15.77 -0.63 20.97
C VAL A 241 -15.36 0.59 20.13
N ALA A 242 -16.25 1.11 19.28
CA ALA A 242 -15.98 2.28 18.46
C ALA A 242 -15.60 3.51 19.30
N SER A 243 -16.29 3.73 20.42
CA SER A 243 -16.07 4.88 21.31
C SER A 243 -14.72 4.81 22.02
N GLU A 244 -14.29 3.60 22.41
CA GLU A 244 -12.97 3.38 23.01
C GLU A 244 -11.85 3.69 22.00
N PHE A 245 -11.96 3.21 20.76
CA PHE A 245 -10.98 3.50 19.73
C PHE A 245 -10.96 4.97 19.28
N GLU A 246 -12.09 5.67 19.37
CA GLU A 246 -12.13 7.11 19.16
C GLU A 246 -11.31 7.86 20.23
N THR A 247 -11.45 7.44 21.49
CA THR A 247 -10.67 7.96 22.63
C THR A 247 -9.17 7.66 22.48
N ASP A 248 -8.82 6.46 22.01
CA ASP A 248 -7.44 6.01 21.75
C ASP A 248 -6.84 6.61 20.46
N ARG A 249 -7.53 7.57 19.81
CA ARG A 249 -7.10 8.24 18.57
C ARG A 249 -6.84 7.25 17.42
N GLN A 250 -7.66 6.20 17.34
CA GLN A 250 -7.71 5.20 16.27
C GLN A 250 -9.01 5.39 15.43
N PRO A 251 -9.13 6.49 14.68
CA PRO A 251 -10.39 6.85 14.02
C PRO A 251 -10.76 5.90 12.88
N GLY A 252 -9.79 5.31 12.18
CA GLY A 252 -10.08 4.38 11.09
C GLY A 252 -10.68 3.07 11.63
N TYR A 253 -10.18 2.61 12.78
CA TYR A 253 -10.70 1.42 13.42
C TYR A 253 -12.03 1.68 14.13
N SER A 254 -12.18 2.83 14.78
CA SER A 254 -13.47 3.29 15.32
C SER A 254 -14.57 3.32 14.25
N LEU A 255 -14.29 3.87 13.06
CA LEU A 255 -15.24 3.90 11.95
C LEU A 255 -15.61 2.51 11.44
N PHE A 256 -14.66 1.57 11.42
CA PHE A 256 -14.95 0.20 11.05
C PHE A 256 -15.92 -0.46 12.03
N TRP A 257 -15.78 -0.20 13.33
CA TRP A 257 -16.73 -0.66 14.34
C TRP A 257 -18.11 0.01 14.23
N ARG A 258 -18.19 1.29 13.86
CA ARG A 258 -19.47 1.94 13.50
C ARG A 258 -20.11 1.30 12.27
N TYR A 259 -19.32 0.90 11.27
CA TYR A 259 -19.81 0.10 10.16
C TYR A 259 -20.36 -1.27 10.62
N LEU A 260 -19.67 -1.96 11.53
CA LEU A 260 -20.16 -3.22 12.12
C LEU A 260 -21.45 -3.03 12.93
N LYS A 261 -21.62 -1.88 13.62
CA LYS A 261 -22.88 -1.49 14.26
C LYS A 261 -24.02 -1.35 13.24
N SER A 262 -23.74 -0.72 12.09
CA SER A 262 -24.70 -0.64 10.98
C SER A 262 -25.08 -2.02 10.44
N LEU A 263 -24.10 -2.92 10.27
CA LEU A 263 -24.33 -4.31 9.85
C LEU A 263 -25.23 -5.06 10.85
N ALA A 264 -24.93 -4.99 12.15
CA ALA A 264 -25.74 -5.63 13.18
C ALA A 264 -27.20 -5.11 13.15
N SER A 265 -27.37 -3.79 13.03
CA SER A 265 -28.69 -3.17 12.90
C SER A 265 -29.43 -3.64 11.63
N TYR A 266 -28.73 -3.80 10.52
CA TYR A 266 -29.31 -4.30 9.28
C TYR A 266 -29.73 -5.78 9.40
N LEU A 267 -28.95 -6.60 10.11
CA LEU A 267 -29.30 -7.99 10.39
C LEU A 267 -30.54 -8.10 11.29
N ARG A 268 -30.68 -7.22 12.31
CA ARG A 268 -31.92 -7.10 13.10
C ARG A 268 -33.14 -6.86 12.21
N TYR A 269 -33.02 -5.99 11.19
CA TYR A 269 -34.09 -5.80 10.21
C TYR A 269 -34.33 -7.02 9.32
N ARG A 270 -33.28 -7.61 8.77
CA ARG A 270 -33.39 -8.69 7.79
C ARG A 270 -33.84 -10.02 8.39
N VAL A 271 -33.35 -10.33 9.58
CA VAL A 271 -33.53 -11.61 10.27
C VAL A 271 -34.70 -11.51 11.24
N ASP A 272 -34.66 -10.59 12.20
CA ASP A 272 -35.70 -10.45 13.23
C ASP A 272 -36.96 -9.75 12.73
N LYS A 273 -36.91 -9.21 11.51
CA LYS A 273 -38.01 -8.46 10.85
C LYS A 273 -38.40 -7.17 11.58
N ASP A 274 -37.46 -6.60 12.32
CA ASP A 274 -37.67 -5.34 13.05
C ASP A 274 -37.38 -4.12 12.16
N PRO A 275 -38.38 -3.28 11.83
CA PRO A 275 -38.19 -2.10 10.99
C PRO A 275 -37.20 -1.08 11.57
N GLU A 276 -37.06 -0.99 12.89
CA GLU A 276 -36.14 -0.06 13.55
C GLU A 276 -34.67 -0.35 13.17
N GLY A 277 -34.35 -1.62 12.94
CA GLY A 277 -33.02 -2.05 12.51
C GLY A 277 -32.57 -1.38 11.22
N LEU A 278 -33.48 -1.15 10.27
CA LEU A 278 -33.16 -0.49 9.00
C LEU A 278 -32.85 0.99 9.22
N THR A 279 -33.66 1.68 10.02
CA THR A 279 -33.43 3.10 10.37
C THR A 279 -32.08 3.28 11.05
N ASN A 280 -31.76 2.43 12.03
CA ASN A 280 -30.47 2.48 12.74
C ASN A 280 -29.29 2.17 11.82
N ALA A 281 -29.42 1.17 10.96
CA ALA A 281 -28.38 0.84 9.97
C ALA A 281 -28.09 2.02 9.04
N LYS A 282 -29.14 2.70 8.56
CA LYS A 282 -29.04 3.88 7.70
C LYS A 282 -28.31 5.03 8.41
N ASN A 283 -28.73 5.39 9.62
CA ASN A 283 -28.15 6.50 10.37
C ASN A 283 -26.65 6.29 10.63
N GLU A 284 -26.27 5.09 11.08
CA GLU A 284 -24.87 4.77 11.34
C GLU A 284 -24.03 4.78 10.07
N LEU A 285 -24.55 4.24 8.97
CA LEU A 285 -23.81 4.24 7.71
C LEU A 285 -23.63 5.67 7.17
N THR A 286 -24.63 6.52 7.25
CA THR A 286 -24.51 7.95 6.88
C THR A 286 -23.44 8.66 7.70
N MET A 287 -23.38 8.41 9.01
CA MET A 287 -22.30 8.93 9.86
C MET A 287 -20.92 8.41 9.45
N VAL A 288 -20.81 7.11 9.19
CA VAL A 288 -19.55 6.52 8.70
C VAL A 288 -19.12 7.18 7.40
N LEU A 289 -20.01 7.33 6.43
CA LEU A 289 -19.73 7.87 5.09
C LEU A 289 -19.46 9.37 5.05
N SER A 290 -19.93 10.12 6.03
CA SER A 290 -19.68 11.57 6.14
C SER A 290 -18.35 11.92 6.82
N GLU A 291 -17.63 10.95 7.41
CA GLU A 291 -16.41 11.22 8.17
C GLU A 291 -15.20 11.56 7.25
N PRO A 292 -14.62 12.77 7.33
CA PRO A 292 -13.51 13.20 6.45
C PRO A 292 -12.24 12.36 6.57
N ARG A 293 -12.06 11.63 7.68
CA ARG A 293 -10.87 10.80 7.97
C ARG A 293 -10.92 9.40 7.35
N GLN A 294 -11.96 9.06 6.59
CA GLN A 294 -12.10 7.76 5.96
C GLN A 294 -10.97 7.45 4.96
N SER A 295 -10.64 6.16 4.87
CA SER A 295 -9.82 5.57 3.82
C SER A 295 -10.67 5.26 2.57
N ALA A 296 -10.00 4.96 1.46
CA ALA A 296 -10.64 4.55 0.21
C ALA A 296 -11.40 3.20 0.28
N TRP A 297 -11.42 2.54 1.45
CA TRP A 297 -12.28 1.39 1.67
C TRP A 297 -13.71 1.81 2.00
N PHE A 298 -13.88 2.83 2.85
CA PHE A 298 -15.22 3.24 3.27
C PHE A 298 -16.00 3.91 2.14
N SER A 299 -15.32 4.57 1.22
CA SER A 299 -15.96 5.10 0.00
C SER A 299 -16.58 4.03 -0.89
N ARG A 300 -16.05 2.80 -0.90
CA ARG A 300 -16.70 1.69 -1.60
C ARG A 300 -18.06 1.34 -0.97
N LEU A 301 -18.27 1.70 0.30
CA LEU A 301 -19.56 1.57 0.96
C LEU A 301 -20.58 2.60 0.43
N ASN A 302 -20.20 3.61 -0.36
CA ASN A 302 -21.17 4.47 -1.06
C ASN A 302 -22.11 3.64 -1.95
N ARG A 303 -21.65 2.51 -2.49
CA ARG A 303 -22.53 1.57 -3.22
C ARG A 303 -23.68 1.02 -2.36
N LEU A 304 -23.50 0.98 -1.04
CA LEU A 304 -24.55 0.59 -0.09
C LEU A 304 -25.59 1.69 0.09
N GLN A 305 -25.31 2.97 -0.22
CA GLN A 305 -26.33 4.03 -0.20
C GLN A 305 -27.46 3.71 -1.17
N GLN A 306 -27.13 3.23 -2.37
CA GLN A 306 -28.14 2.77 -3.35
C GLN A 306 -28.89 1.53 -2.85
N THR A 307 -28.20 0.60 -2.21
CA THR A 307 -28.82 -0.63 -1.67
C THR A 307 -29.78 -0.34 -0.52
N LEU A 308 -29.47 0.70 0.27
CA LEU A 308 -30.24 1.09 1.45
C LEU A 308 -31.15 2.31 1.20
N ASN A 309 -31.21 2.86 -0.02
CA ASN A 309 -31.91 4.11 -0.32
C ASN A 309 -31.57 5.22 0.69
N LEU A 310 -30.30 5.57 0.81
CA LEU A 310 -29.82 6.72 1.57
C LEU A 310 -29.90 7.99 0.72
N GLU A 311 -30.12 9.15 1.35
CA GLU A 311 -29.99 10.44 0.68
C GLU A 311 -28.54 10.65 0.23
N ALA A 312 -28.35 11.16 -0.99
CA ALA A 312 -27.03 11.43 -1.55
C ALA A 312 -26.36 12.59 -0.79
N ILE A 313 -25.10 12.42 -0.44
CA ILE A 313 -24.25 13.48 0.11
C ILE A 313 -23.88 14.41 -1.05
N THR A 314 -24.05 15.72 -0.89
CA THR A 314 -23.93 16.73 -1.96
C THR A 314 -22.56 16.83 -2.63
N ASP A 315 -21.50 16.26 -2.04
CA ASP A 315 -20.11 16.27 -2.55
C ASP A 315 -19.62 14.89 -3.04
N GLU A 316 -20.52 13.94 -3.30
CA GLU A 316 -20.20 12.53 -3.65
C GLU A 316 -19.28 12.35 -4.87
N ALA A 317 -19.43 13.18 -5.90
CA ALA A 317 -18.67 13.03 -7.15
C ALA A 317 -17.16 13.27 -6.94
N ASP A 318 -16.78 14.34 -6.23
CA ASP A 318 -15.36 14.62 -5.91
C ASP A 318 -14.75 13.54 -5.00
N PHE A 319 -15.59 12.80 -4.27
CA PHE A 319 -15.16 11.76 -3.35
C PHE A 319 -14.86 10.48 -4.13
N GLU A 320 -15.76 10.04 -5.00
CA GLU A 320 -15.56 8.83 -5.80
C GLU A 320 -14.38 8.95 -6.79
N GLU A 321 -14.16 10.15 -7.37
CA GLU A 321 -12.95 10.43 -8.17
C GLU A 321 -11.67 10.20 -7.35
N PHE A 322 -11.64 10.75 -6.13
CA PHE A 322 -10.52 10.60 -5.20
C PHE A 322 -10.21 9.13 -4.93
N ASP A 323 -11.23 8.33 -4.70
CA ASP A 323 -11.09 6.94 -4.33
C ASP A 323 -10.57 6.08 -5.47
N CYS A 324 -11.01 6.34 -6.70
CA CYS A 324 -10.49 5.68 -7.89
C CYS A 324 -9.00 5.94 -8.08
N ILE A 325 -8.58 7.20 -7.98
CA ILE A 325 -7.17 7.61 -8.11
C ILE A 325 -6.33 6.96 -7.01
N SER A 326 -6.76 7.08 -5.76
CA SER A 326 -6.04 6.53 -4.60
C SER A 326 -5.93 5.00 -4.67
N ALA A 327 -7.01 4.31 -5.04
CA ALA A 327 -6.99 2.85 -5.19
C ALA A 327 -6.00 2.41 -6.27
N SER A 328 -6.00 3.08 -7.43
CA SER A 328 -5.09 2.78 -8.53
C SER A 328 -3.62 3.04 -8.13
N TRP A 329 -3.34 4.16 -7.49
CA TRP A 329 -2.00 4.50 -7.00
C TRP A 329 -1.49 3.49 -5.98
N ASN A 330 -2.35 3.07 -5.05
CA ASN A 330 -1.99 2.05 -4.08
C ASN A 330 -1.71 0.71 -4.73
N HIS A 331 -2.48 0.33 -5.75
CA HIS A 331 -2.21 -0.87 -6.54
C HIS A 331 -0.85 -0.78 -7.25
N LEU A 332 -0.52 0.37 -7.87
CA LEU A 332 0.79 0.60 -8.49
C LEU A 332 1.93 0.44 -7.47
N LEU A 333 1.84 1.11 -6.32
CA LEU A 333 2.85 1.04 -5.25
C LEU A 333 2.97 -0.35 -4.63
N ASN A 334 1.85 -1.06 -4.48
CA ASN A 334 1.80 -2.40 -3.92
C ASN A 334 2.23 -3.49 -4.89
N ARG A 335 2.49 -3.19 -6.17
CA ARG A 335 2.91 -4.19 -7.16
C ARG A 335 4.10 -3.71 -7.97
N ASN A 336 3.87 -2.77 -8.88
CA ASN A 336 4.84 -2.31 -9.87
C ASN A 336 5.95 -1.43 -9.26
N LEU A 337 5.60 -0.64 -8.24
CA LEU A 337 6.44 0.41 -7.66
C LEU A 337 6.71 0.18 -6.16
N ARG A 338 6.87 -1.08 -5.74
CA ARG A 338 7.22 -1.41 -4.35
C ARG A 338 8.58 -0.83 -3.93
N ASN A 339 9.55 -0.83 -4.84
CA ASN A 339 10.88 -0.28 -4.59
C ASN A 339 10.92 1.20 -4.98
N HIS A 340 11.05 2.08 -3.98
CA HIS A 340 11.14 3.53 -4.17
C HIS A 340 12.27 3.96 -5.12
N GLN A 341 13.38 3.21 -5.17
CA GLN A 341 14.52 3.52 -6.05
C GLN A 341 14.15 3.38 -7.54
N LYS A 342 13.06 2.68 -7.87
CA LYS A 342 12.57 2.50 -9.24
C LYS A 342 11.54 3.55 -9.66
N HIS A 343 11.07 4.41 -8.74
CA HIS A 343 10.01 5.37 -9.06
C HIS A 343 10.47 6.39 -10.09
N GLN A 344 11.68 6.94 -9.92
CA GLN A 344 12.20 7.96 -10.84
C GLN A 344 12.37 7.39 -12.25
N GLN A 345 12.98 6.21 -12.37
CA GLN A 345 13.12 5.51 -13.65
C GLN A 345 11.75 5.28 -14.31
N PHE A 346 10.74 4.85 -13.54
CA PHE A 346 9.38 4.66 -14.07
C PHE A 346 8.78 5.95 -14.64
N PHE A 347 9.01 7.11 -14.02
CA PHE A 347 8.53 8.39 -14.53
C PHE A 347 9.28 8.84 -15.79
N ASP A 348 10.59 8.60 -15.82
CA ASP A 348 11.43 8.96 -16.96
C ASP A 348 11.09 8.08 -18.18
N ASP A 349 10.95 6.77 -18.00
CA ASP A 349 10.50 5.82 -19.03
C ASP A 349 9.13 6.23 -19.62
N LEU A 350 8.22 6.70 -18.75
CA LEU A 350 6.88 7.15 -19.15
C LEU A 350 6.99 8.40 -20.05
N ARG A 351 7.78 9.40 -19.67
CA ARG A 351 7.98 10.63 -20.46
C ARG A 351 8.64 10.35 -21.81
N ASP A 352 9.68 9.52 -21.82
CA ASP A 352 10.44 9.21 -23.01
C ASP A 352 9.56 8.48 -24.05
N ALA A 353 8.82 7.46 -23.61
CA ALA A 353 7.91 6.72 -24.48
C ALA A 353 6.74 7.57 -25.03
N LEU A 354 6.28 8.59 -24.30
CA LEU A 354 5.29 9.55 -24.82
C LEU A 354 5.85 10.52 -25.86
N THR A 355 7.16 10.55 -26.12
CA THR A 355 7.77 11.34 -27.19
C THR A 355 8.45 10.49 -28.26
N GLY A 356 8.70 9.22 -27.95
CA GLY A 356 9.31 8.24 -28.85
C GLY A 356 8.43 7.80 -30.03
N ASN A 357 8.97 6.86 -30.79
CA ASN A 357 8.33 6.25 -31.97
C ASN A 357 8.01 4.76 -31.77
N ASP A 358 8.45 4.14 -30.66
CA ASP A 358 8.25 2.71 -30.44
C ASP A 358 6.82 2.41 -29.99
N HIS A 359 6.10 1.65 -30.81
CA HIS A 359 4.70 1.33 -30.58
C HIS A 359 4.46 0.54 -29.29
N LYS A 360 5.32 -0.44 -28.98
CA LYS A 360 5.12 -1.30 -27.79
C LYS A 360 5.34 -0.50 -26.51
N GLN A 361 6.39 0.31 -26.46
CA GLN A 361 6.68 1.21 -25.34
C GLN A 361 5.55 2.21 -25.18
N PHE A 362 5.06 2.80 -26.28
CA PHE A 362 3.92 3.70 -26.26
C PHE A 362 2.68 3.06 -25.61
N CYS A 363 2.27 1.85 -26.03
CA CYS A 363 1.11 1.17 -25.44
C CYS A 363 1.27 0.91 -23.93
N HIS A 364 2.45 0.48 -23.49
CA HIS A 364 2.72 0.27 -22.05
C HIS A 364 2.65 1.58 -21.26
N THR A 365 3.17 2.64 -21.85
CA THR A 365 3.18 3.98 -21.27
C THR A 365 1.78 4.57 -21.19
N VAL A 366 0.96 4.44 -22.22
CA VAL A 366 -0.45 4.84 -22.20
C VAL A 366 -1.22 4.08 -21.12
N LYS A 367 -1.02 2.75 -21.01
CA LYS A 367 -1.63 1.96 -19.92
C LYS A 367 -1.23 2.47 -18.54
N ASN A 368 0.05 2.79 -18.33
CA ASN A 368 0.54 3.31 -17.06
C ASN A 368 0.03 4.73 -16.77
N LEU A 369 -0.09 5.58 -17.79
CA LEU A 369 -0.71 6.90 -17.69
C LEU A 369 -2.17 6.79 -17.22
N PHE A 370 -2.99 5.94 -17.85
CA PHE A 370 -4.37 5.73 -17.42
C PHE A 370 -4.46 5.25 -15.96
N ARG A 371 -3.55 4.36 -15.53
CA ARG A 371 -3.48 3.96 -14.12
C ARG A 371 -3.10 5.12 -13.20
N LEU A 372 -2.18 6.00 -13.60
CA LEU A 372 -1.87 7.22 -12.84
C LEU A 372 -3.06 8.19 -12.78
N LEU A 373 -3.93 8.18 -13.80
CA LEU A 373 -5.17 8.95 -13.82
C LEU A 373 -6.32 8.29 -13.04
N GLY A 374 -6.12 7.11 -12.44
CA GLY A 374 -7.17 6.41 -11.67
C GLY A 374 -8.03 5.42 -12.48
N TRP A 375 -7.68 5.16 -13.74
CA TRP A 375 -8.39 4.22 -14.60
C TRP A 375 -7.81 2.81 -14.51
N GLU A 376 -8.66 1.81 -14.77
CA GLU A 376 -8.20 0.48 -15.12
C GLU A 376 -7.82 0.46 -16.61
N ALA A 377 -6.66 -0.10 -16.95
CA ALA A 377 -6.18 -0.12 -18.32
C ALA A 377 -5.45 -1.40 -18.69
N GLU A 378 -5.71 -1.86 -19.90
CA GLU A 378 -5.20 -3.10 -20.49
C GLU A 378 -4.69 -2.85 -21.92
N ILE A 379 -3.59 -3.51 -22.26
CA ILE A 379 -3.13 -3.63 -23.64
C ILE A 379 -3.85 -4.84 -24.21
N LYS A 380 -4.47 -4.72 -25.38
CA LYS A 380 -5.09 -5.88 -26.04
C LYS A 380 -4.07 -6.61 -26.90
N GLU A 381 -4.03 -7.93 -26.79
CA GLU A 381 -3.20 -8.77 -27.65
C GLU A 381 -3.81 -8.80 -29.05
N LYS A 382 -2.99 -8.70 -30.09
CA LYS A 382 -3.44 -8.48 -31.48
C LYS A 382 -4.30 -9.63 -32.02
N GLN A 383 -5.58 -9.62 -31.74
CA GLN A 383 -6.60 -10.23 -32.60
C GLN A 383 -7.05 -9.22 -33.66
N GLN A 384 -7.61 -9.70 -34.77
CA GLN A 384 -8.01 -8.84 -35.86
C GLN A 384 -9.15 -7.89 -35.42
N GLY A 385 -8.89 -6.58 -35.46
CA GLY A 385 -9.87 -5.54 -35.11
C GLY A 385 -9.83 -5.03 -33.67
N ASP A 386 -8.88 -5.48 -32.85
CA ASP A 386 -8.67 -4.90 -31.51
C ASP A 386 -7.90 -3.57 -31.56
N THR A 387 -8.05 -2.77 -30.50
CA THR A 387 -7.34 -1.50 -30.27
C THR A 387 -6.05 -1.73 -29.50
N ASP A 388 -5.15 -0.75 -29.48
CA ASP A 388 -3.91 -0.87 -28.71
C ASP A 388 -4.14 -0.93 -27.19
N VAL A 389 -4.91 0.02 -26.65
CA VAL A 389 -5.21 0.11 -25.22
C VAL A 389 -6.70 0.35 -25.01
N VAL A 390 -7.26 -0.36 -24.05
CA VAL A 390 -8.61 -0.11 -23.53
C VAL A 390 -8.49 0.38 -22.09
N ALA A 391 -9.16 1.46 -21.77
CA ALA A 391 -9.23 1.99 -20.41
C ALA A 391 -10.68 2.12 -19.95
N THR A 392 -10.95 1.72 -18.71
CA THR A 392 -12.27 1.79 -18.07
C THR A 392 -12.22 2.52 -16.75
N VAL A 393 -13.28 3.26 -16.45
CA VAL A 393 -13.50 3.87 -15.14
C VAL A 393 -14.99 3.84 -14.80
N SER A 394 -15.30 3.74 -13.51
CA SER A 394 -16.64 3.92 -12.98
C SER A 394 -16.61 5.00 -11.92
N VAL A 395 -17.30 6.11 -12.16
CA VAL A 395 -17.32 7.27 -11.28
C VAL A 395 -18.60 8.08 -11.52
N ASP A 396 -19.17 8.65 -10.46
CA ASP A 396 -20.42 9.40 -10.46
C ASP A 396 -21.57 8.62 -11.10
N GLY A 397 -21.65 7.32 -10.78
CA GLY A 397 -22.63 6.39 -11.38
C GLY A 397 -22.48 6.15 -12.89
N ARG A 398 -21.52 6.79 -13.55
CA ARG A 398 -21.19 6.59 -14.98
C ARG A 398 -20.13 5.53 -15.12
N ARG A 399 -20.23 4.78 -16.23
CA ARG A 399 -19.20 3.82 -16.64
C ARG A 399 -18.66 4.28 -17.97
N CYS A 400 -17.38 4.61 -18.03
CA CYS A 400 -16.75 5.13 -19.23
C CYS A 400 -15.74 4.13 -19.77
N LEU A 401 -15.76 3.94 -21.08
CA LEU A 401 -14.81 3.10 -21.82
C LEU A 401 -14.11 3.97 -22.85
N LEU A 402 -12.78 4.03 -22.78
CA LEU A 402 -11.97 4.69 -23.77
C LEU A 402 -11.17 3.67 -24.58
N VAL A 403 -11.40 3.69 -25.90
CA VAL A 403 -10.68 2.90 -26.90
C VAL A 403 -9.55 3.77 -27.44
N VAL A 404 -8.30 3.36 -27.23
CA VAL A 404 -7.13 4.17 -27.58
C VAL A 404 -6.30 3.45 -28.63
N GLU A 405 -6.08 4.13 -29.75
CA GLU A 405 -5.23 3.69 -30.85
C GLU A 405 -4.04 4.65 -30.98
N GLY A 406 -2.83 4.11 -30.93
CA GLY A 406 -1.58 4.85 -31.07
C GLY A 406 -1.03 4.79 -32.48
N LYS A 407 -0.45 5.90 -32.94
CA LYS A 407 0.42 5.99 -34.12
C LYS A 407 1.70 6.77 -33.80
N PRO A 408 2.50 6.34 -32.80
CA PRO A 408 3.72 7.05 -32.40
C PRO A 408 4.79 7.10 -33.50
N GLU A 409 4.75 6.16 -34.44
CA GLU A 409 5.64 6.08 -35.61
C GLU A 409 5.30 7.10 -36.70
N MET A 410 4.13 7.75 -36.61
CA MET A 410 3.69 8.70 -37.62
C MET A 410 4.54 9.97 -37.57
N GLN A 411 5.07 10.39 -38.73
CA GLN A 411 5.92 11.57 -38.83
C GLN A 411 5.13 12.85 -38.58
N GLU A 412 5.75 13.76 -37.85
CA GLU A 412 5.25 15.12 -37.66
C GLU A 412 5.09 15.83 -39.02
N GLY A 413 3.96 16.52 -39.21
CA GLY A 413 3.62 17.20 -40.46
C GLY A 413 2.91 16.35 -41.52
N LYS A 414 2.83 15.02 -41.38
CA LYS A 414 1.95 14.20 -42.23
C LYS A 414 0.52 14.21 -41.69
N PRO A 415 -0.52 14.39 -42.54
CA PRO A 415 -1.90 14.34 -42.09
C PRO A 415 -2.32 12.91 -41.75
N ILE A 416 -3.29 12.76 -40.84
CA ILE A 416 -3.84 11.45 -40.46
C ILE A 416 -4.64 10.89 -41.65
N PRO A 417 -4.24 9.73 -42.22
CA PRO A 417 -4.87 9.19 -43.42
C PRO A 417 -6.21 8.49 -43.09
N LEU A 418 -7.10 8.42 -44.10
CA LEU A 418 -8.42 7.78 -43.99
C LEU A 418 -8.38 6.36 -43.42
N ARG A 419 -7.35 5.57 -43.76
CA ARG A 419 -7.19 4.19 -43.24
C ARG A 419 -7.11 4.13 -41.71
N TYR A 420 -6.47 5.11 -41.05
CA TYR A 420 -6.35 5.13 -39.60
C TYR A 420 -7.64 5.63 -38.95
N VAL A 421 -8.31 6.60 -39.57
CA VAL A 421 -9.63 7.06 -39.12
C VAL A 421 -10.64 5.92 -39.17
N ASN A 422 -10.70 5.18 -40.28
CA ASN A 422 -11.58 4.03 -40.44
C ASN A 422 -11.26 2.90 -39.44
N GLN A 423 -9.98 2.67 -39.14
CA GLN A 423 -9.57 1.69 -38.14
C GLN A 423 -10.18 2.02 -36.77
N VAL A 424 -10.01 3.25 -36.30
CA VAL A 424 -10.51 3.66 -34.97
C VAL A 424 -12.04 3.75 -34.93
N ALA A 425 -12.67 4.21 -36.00
CA ALA A 425 -14.13 4.20 -36.13
C ALA A 425 -14.72 2.78 -36.12
N GLY A 426 -14.03 1.82 -36.74
CA GLY A 426 -14.38 0.41 -36.71
C GLY A 426 -14.25 -0.19 -35.30
N GLN A 427 -13.14 0.09 -34.62
CA GLN A 427 -12.92 -0.31 -33.21
C GLN A 427 -14.01 0.26 -32.30
N LEU A 428 -14.36 1.55 -32.44
CA LEU A 428 -15.44 2.18 -31.69
C LEU A 428 -16.78 1.45 -31.87
N THR A 429 -17.13 1.14 -33.13
CA THR A 429 -18.37 0.40 -33.45
C THR A 429 -18.37 -0.98 -32.79
N ARG A 430 -17.24 -1.70 -32.83
CA ARG A 430 -17.09 -3.02 -32.20
C ARG A 430 -17.30 -2.95 -30.69
N TYR A 431 -16.60 -2.05 -29.99
CA TYR A 431 -16.71 -1.93 -28.53
C TYR A 431 -18.08 -1.44 -28.06
N LYS A 432 -18.79 -0.64 -28.87
CA LYS A 432 -20.20 -0.28 -28.61
C LYS A 432 -21.16 -1.46 -28.74
N ALA A 433 -20.87 -2.41 -29.63
CA ALA A 433 -21.70 -3.59 -29.87
C ALA A 433 -21.40 -4.75 -28.89
N ASP A 434 -20.28 -4.69 -28.16
CA ASP A 434 -19.91 -5.72 -27.19
C ASP A 434 -20.81 -5.68 -25.95
N SER A 435 -21.49 -6.79 -25.67
CA SER A 435 -22.39 -6.93 -24.52
C SER A 435 -21.71 -6.70 -23.16
N HIS A 436 -20.39 -6.92 -23.05
CA HIS A 436 -19.65 -6.64 -21.82
C HIS A 436 -19.66 -5.15 -21.47
N PHE A 437 -19.75 -4.29 -22.49
CA PHE A 437 -19.72 -2.83 -22.36
C PHE A 437 -21.08 -2.17 -22.59
N ALA A 438 -22.18 -2.92 -22.59
CA ALA A 438 -23.52 -2.40 -22.87
C ALA A 438 -23.99 -1.25 -21.95
N LYS A 439 -23.41 -1.14 -20.75
CA LYS A 439 -23.69 -0.06 -19.78
C LYS A 439 -22.63 1.05 -19.75
N TYR A 440 -21.67 1.02 -20.69
CA TYR A 440 -20.59 1.99 -20.74
C TYR A 440 -20.84 3.05 -21.81
N ASP A 441 -20.53 4.29 -21.47
CA ASP A 441 -20.32 5.35 -22.44
C ASP A 441 -18.98 5.10 -23.14
N VAL A 442 -19.04 4.76 -24.43
CA VAL A 442 -17.86 4.39 -25.21
C VAL A 442 -17.41 5.55 -26.10
N ALA A 443 -16.15 5.94 -25.94
CA ALA A 443 -15.44 6.89 -26.79
C ALA A 443 -14.17 6.25 -27.38
N ALA A 444 -13.71 6.77 -28.51
CA ALA A 444 -12.47 6.33 -29.15
C ALA A 444 -11.59 7.52 -29.51
N VAL A 445 -10.28 7.34 -29.34
CA VAL A 445 -9.28 8.35 -29.60
C VAL A 445 -8.10 7.79 -30.35
N LEU A 446 -7.68 8.51 -31.40
CA LEU A 446 -6.42 8.28 -32.07
C LEU A 446 -5.36 9.25 -31.53
N VAL A 447 -4.22 8.71 -31.12
CA VAL A 447 -3.09 9.49 -30.60
C VAL A 447 -1.91 9.43 -31.59
N SER A 448 -1.44 10.58 -32.06
CA SER A 448 -0.33 10.66 -33.02
C SER A 448 0.43 11.98 -32.94
N LYS A 449 1.48 12.14 -33.76
CA LYS A 449 2.23 13.40 -33.90
C LYS A 449 1.64 14.36 -34.93
N ALA A 450 0.51 14.02 -35.55
CA ALA A 450 -0.11 14.87 -36.57
C ALA A 450 -0.70 16.16 -35.98
N SER A 451 -0.65 17.22 -36.78
CA SER A 451 -1.39 18.46 -36.57
C SER A 451 -2.59 18.61 -37.50
N GLN A 452 -2.77 17.70 -38.47
CA GLN A 452 -3.83 17.75 -39.48
C GLN A 452 -4.44 16.37 -39.75
N ILE A 453 -5.71 16.35 -40.15
CA ILE A 453 -6.42 15.18 -40.68
C ILE A 453 -6.48 15.36 -42.20
N ASP A 454 -6.30 14.28 -42.96
CA ASP A 454 -6.40 14.33 -44.42
C ASP A 454 -7.83 14.72 -44.84
N ASP A 455 -7.97 15.57 -45.85
CA ASP A 455 -9.28 16.06 -46.32
C ASP A 455 -10.22 14.90 -46.71
N ALA A 456 -9.67 13.84 -47.30
CA ALA A 456 -10.45 12.64 -47.66
C ALA A 456 -10.90 11.84 -46.43
N ALA A 457 -10.27 12.06 -45.27
CA ALA A 457 -10.57 11.39 -44.01
C ALA A 457 -11.59 12.15 -43.14
N LEU A 458 -11.77 13.46 -43.35
CA LEU A 458 -12.70 14.30 -42.58
C LEU A 458 -14.14 13.74 -42.51
N PRO A 459 -14.74 13.22 -43.61
CA PRO A 459 -16.10 12.65 -43.54
C PRO A 459 -16.22 11.44 -42.61
N ALA A 460 -15.15 10.65 -42.45
CA ALA A 460 -15.11 9.47 -41.58
C ALA A 460 -14.73 9.81 -40.13
N ALA A 461 -14.19 11.02 -39.89
CA ALA A 461 -13.65 11.44 -38.60
C ALA A 461 -14.71 11.85 -37.57
N GLY A 462 -15.97 12.02 -37.99
CA GLY A 462 -17.05 12.62 -37.20
C GLY A 462 -17.45 11.88 -35.91
N ASN A 463 -16.92 10.68 -35.66
CA ASN A 463 -17.19 9.90 -34.44
C ASN A 463 -15.96 9.59 -33.60
N VAL A 464 -14.77 10.06 -34.01
CA VAL A 464 -13.49 9.76 -33.38
C VAL A 464 -12.86 11.06 -32.89
N ALA A 465 -12.22 11.00 -31.72
CA ALA A 465 -11.41 12.08 -31.19
C ALA A 465 -9.95 11.92 -31.64
N PHE A 466 -9.24 13.03 -31.81
CA PHE A 466 -7.84 13.02 -32.22
C PHE A 466 -7.01 13.84 -31.25
N LEU A 467 -5.95 13.22 -30.73
CA LEU A 467 -5.05 13.86 -29.78
C LEU A 467 -3.62 13.85 -30.27
N ARG A 468 -2.92 14.95 -30.01
CA ARG A 468 -1.48 15.00 -30.18
C ARG A 468 -0.80 14.21 -29.08
N GLN A 469 0.25 13.50 -29.44
CA GLN A 469 1.06 12.71 -28.50
C GLN A 469 1.62 13.60 -27.37
N THR A 470 1.96 14.86 -27.68
CA THR A 470 2.40 15.87 -26.69
C THR A 470 1.34 16.16 -25.64
N SER A 471 0.05 16.07 -25.97
CA SER A 471 -1.03 16.32 -25.01
C SER A 471 -1.14 15.21 -23.95
N PHE A 472 -0.75 13.97 -24.28
CA PHE A 472 -0.63 12.90 -23.28
C PHE A 472 0.53 13.14 -22.31
N LYS A 473 1.61 13.78 -22.77
CA LYS A 473 2.74 14.15 -21.90
C LYS A 473 2.30 15.14 -20.82
N ILE A 474 1.43 16.10 -21.16
CA ILE A 474 0.86 17.05 -20.20
C ILE A 474 0.05 16.31 -19.12
N ALA A 475 -0.80 15.36 -19.52
CA ALA A 475 -1.54 14.54 -18.58
C ALA A 475 -0.61 13.75 -17.65
N ALA A 476 0.46 13.19 -18.21
CA ALA A 476 1.46 12.46 -17.45
C ALA A 476 2.17 13.33 -16.42
N ASP A 477 2.64 14.52 -16.80
CA ASP A 477 3.38 15.41 -15.89
C ASP A 477 2.52 15.85 -14.69
N LEU A 478 1.25 16.16 -14.91
CA LEU A 478 0.30 16.46 -13.83
C LEU A 478 0.06 15.25 -12.92
N ALA A 479 -0.20 14.08 -13.51
CA ALA A 479 -0.46 12.87 -12.75
C ALA A 479 0.78 12.40 -11.96
N ILE A 480 1.98 12.57 -12.51
CA ILE A 480 3.26 12.26 -11.83
C ILE A 480 3.47 13.18 -10.63
N ALA A 481 3.27 14.49 -10.78
CA ALA A 481 3.44 15.44 -9.68
C ALA A 481 2.49 15.12 -8.50
N ALA A 482 1.23 14.85 -8.82
CA ALA A 482 0.21 14.42 -7.86
C ALA A 482 0.61 13.10 -7.18
N PHE A 483 1.01 12.09 -7.95
CA PHE A 483 1.45 10.80 -7.45
C PHE A 483 2.68 10.91 -6.54
N GLN A 484 3.69 11.71 -6.90
CA GLN A 484 4.89 11.94 -6.09
C GLN A 484 4.57 12.58 -4.73
N ARG A 485 3.61 13.52 -4.70
CA ARG A 485 3.13 14.08 -3.43
C ARG A 485 2.48 12.99 -2.57
N TYR A 486 1.63 12.16 -3.16
CA TYR A 486 0.99 11.03 -2.47
C TYR A 486 1.99 10.00 -1.93
N THR A 487 2.98 9.59 -2.73
CA THR A 487 3.99 8.62 -2.30
C THR A 487 4.83 9.14 -1.15
N SER A 488 5.16 10.44 -1.14
CA SER A 488 5.92 11.05 -0.06
C SER A 488 5.21 10.96 1.31
N ILE A 489 3.88 11.13 1.32
CA ILE A 489 3.05 10.99 2.53
C ILE A 489 3.04 9.52 2.97
N ARG A 490 2.79 8.61 2.02
CA ARG A 490 2.73 7.17 2.27
C ARG A 490 4.05 6.62 2.82
N HIS A 491 5.19 7.03 2.26
CA HIS A 491 6.51 6.56 2.68
C HIS A 491 6.88 7.02 4.08
N ARG A 492 6.57 8.27 4.47
CA ARG A 492 6.87 8.78 5.82
C ARG A 492 6.18 7.97 6.92
N ARG A 493 5.01 7.40 6.63
CA ARG A 493 4.16 6.72 7.64
C ARG A 493 4.13 5.20 7.51
N GLY A 494 4.60 4.66 6.39
CA GLY A 494 4.53 3.22 6.11
C GLY A 494 3.11 2.67 5.92
N LEU A 495 2.12 3.54 5.72
CA LEU A 495 0.68 3.22 5.69
C LEU A 495 -0.05 4.01 4.61
N LEU A 496 -1.28 3.61 4.29
CA LEU A 496 -2.15 4.38 3.41
C LEU A 496 -2.33 5.82 3.93
N PRO A 497 -2.07 6.85 3.11
CA PRO A 497 -2.42 8.23 3.43
C PRO A 497 -3.91 8.35 3.73
N LYS A 498 -4.27 9.10 4.78
CA LYS A 498 -5.68 9.49 4.99
C LYS A 498 -6.10 10.49 3.91
N ARG A 499 -7.39 10.55 3.64
CA ARG A 499 -7.95 11.49 2.66
C ARG A 499 -7.56 12.94 2.93
N SER A 500 -7.68 13.38 4.18
CA SER A 500 -7.26 14.73 4.62
C SER A 500 -5.77 15.02 4.41
N GLU A 501 -4.92 13.99 4.43
CA GLU A 501 -3.47 14.12 4.25
C GLU A 501 -3.10 14.16 2.77
N ALA A 502 -3.86 13.45 1.94
CA ALA A 502 -3.67 13.39 0.50
C ALA A 502 -4.36 14.55 -0.24
N LEU A 503 -5.18 15.37 0.43
CA LEU A 503 -6.05 16.39 -0.21
C LEU A 503 -5.31 17.23 -1.25
N GLU A 504 -4.13 17.74 -0.92
CA GLU A 504 -3.31 18.54 -1.83
C GLU A 504 -2.85 17.74 -3.06
N ALA A 505 -2.35 16.51 -2.86
CA ALA A 505 -1.94 15.63 -3.96
C ALA A 505 -3.09 15.36 -4.94
N LEU A 506 -4.30 15.28 -4.42
CA LEU A 506 -5.50 14.96 -5.19
C LEU A 506 -6.08 16.18 -5.89
N GLN A 507 -6.07 17.34 -5.24
CA GLN A 507 -6.41 18.61 -5.88
C GLN A 507 -5.46 18.94 -7.03
N MET A 508 -4.21 18.47 -6.96
CA MET A 508 -3.24 18.56 -8.05
C MET A 508 -3.46 17.51 -9.15
N SER A 509 -4.17 16.43 -8.85
CA SER A 509 -4.37 15.34 -9.81
C SER A 509 -5.31 15.77 -10.93
N PRO A 510 -5.09 15.28 -12.17
CA PRO A 510 -6.05 15.51 -13.25
C PRO A 510 -7.42 14.95 -12.90
N LYS A 511 -8.48 15.65 -13.30
CA LYS A 511 -9.85 15.16 -13.22
C LYS A 511 -9.98 13.84 -13.97
N ILE A 512 -10.58 12.85 -13.30
CA ILE A 512 -10.53 11.46 -13.78
C ILE A 512 -11.21 11.32 -15.15
N LEU A 513 -12.31 12.02 -15.37
CA LEU A 513 -13.04 12.03 -16.64
C LEU A 513 -12.49 13.03 -17.66
N GLY A 514 -11.43 13.79 -17.33
CA GLY A 514 -10.92 14.84 -18.20
C GLY A 514 -10.54 14.34 -19.60
N LEU A 515 -9.77 13.26 -19.71
CA LEU A 515 -9.44 12.66 -21.02
C LEU A 515 -10.66 12.09 -21.75
N PHE A 516 -11.68 11.64 -21.03
CA PHE A 516 -12.92 11.16 -21.64
C PHE A 516 -13.75 12.33 -22.18
N ALA A 517 -13.85 13.42 -21.43
CA ALA A 517 -14.54 14.64 -21.83
C ALA A 517 -13.90 15.29 -23.06
N VAL A 518 -12.57 15.25 -23.16
CA VAL A 518 -11.82 15.65 -24.37
C VAL A 518 -12.34 14.90 -25.61
N CYS A 519 -12.71 13.63 -25.47
CA CYS A 519 -13.20 12.82 -26.58
C CYS A 519 -14.63 13.17 -27.06
N ALA A 520 -15.33 14.09 -26.38
CA ALA A 520 -16.58 14.65 -26.88
C ALA A 520 -16.38 15.52 -28.12
N THR A 521 -15.17 16.09 -28.29
CA THR A 521 -14.83 16.87 -29.49
C THR A 521 -14.33 15.93 -30.57
N LYS A 522 -15.13 15.77 -31.63
CA LYS A 522 -14.91 14.79 -32.70
C LYS A 522 -14.51 15.47 -34.01
N GLY A 523 -13.77 14.76 -34.85
CA GLY A 523 -13.43 15.24 -36.20
C GLY A 523 -12.39 16.36 -36.25
N THR A 524 -11.80 16.75 -35.12
CA THR A 524 -10.72 17.75 -35.04
C THR A 524 -9.60 17.25 -34.14
N ILE A 525 -8.38 17.74 -34.39
CA ILE A 525 -7.22 17.47 -33.52
C ILE A 525 -7.21 18.49 -32.40
N LEU A 526 -7.29 18.01 -31.16
CA LEU A 526 -7.29 18.86 -29.99
C LEU A 526 -5.87 19.29 -29.61
N GLY A 527 -5.75 20.57 -29.27
CA GLY A 527 -4.51 21.18 -28.84
C GLY A 527 -4.26 21.00 -27.34
N ASP A 528 -3.03 21.35 -26.93
CA ASP A 528 -2.51 21.14 -25.58
C ASP A 528 -3.29 21.93 -24.53
N GLU A 529 -3.72 23.16 -24.85
CA GLU A 529 -4.52 23.98 -23.94
C GLU A 529 -5.93 23.41 -23.69
N GLN A 530 -6.56 22.83 -24.71
CA GLN A 530 -7.89 22.24 -24.59
C GLN A 530 -7.85 21.00 -23.70
N VAL A 531 -6.82 20.17 -23.88
CA VAL A 531 -6.58 18.99 -23.04
C VAL A 531 -6.26 19.42 -21.61
N LEU A 532 -5.37 20.38 -21.42
CA LEU A 532 -5.03 20.90 -20.09
C LEU A 532 -6.26 21.47 -19.36
N SER A 533 -7.11 22.21 -20.08
CA SER A 533 -8.36 22.76 -19.54
C SER A 533 -9.31 21.65 -19.10
N ALA A 534 -9.50 20.61 -19.92
CA ALA A 534 -10.35 19.46 -19.59
C ALA A 534 -9.78 18.57 -18.50
N LEU A 535 -8.46 18.51 -18.31
CA LEU A 535 -7.83 17.80 -17.19
C LEU A 535 -7.98 18.54 -15.86
N LYS A 536 -8.30 19.84 -15.88
CA LYS A 536 -8.48 20.69 -14.69
C LYS A 536 -9.94 20.93 -14.31
N ARG A 537 -10.87 20.74 -15.26
CA ARG A 537 -12.32 20.88 -15.09
C ARG A 537 -12.93 19.51 -14.87
#